data_AF-A0A2E6JHV5-F1
#
_entry.id   AF-A0A2E6JHV5-F1
#
_cell.length_a   1.000
_cell.length_b   1.000
_cell.length_c   1.000
_cell.angle_alpha   90.00
_cell.angle_beta   90.00
_cell.angle_gamma   90.00
#
_symmetry.space_group_name_H-M   'P 1'
#
loop_
_entity.id
_entity.type
_entity.pdbx_description
1 polymer ?
#
loop_
_entity_poly.entity_id
_entity_poly.type
_entity_poly.pdbx_seq_one_letter_code
_entity_poly.pdbx_strand_id
1 'polypeptide(L)'
;MNLNYLPSKEPTIKVGIVLPIDKMSKVDIVLSDNDSFEIETAEKLYPSCKNLKKLSIMITESGLKLDELSCISTKISIKPIIASENTFITLKNIIAGRGFHWQKKIDVKYWGKIDFLK
;
A
#
# COMPACT_ATOMS: atom_id res chain seq x y z
N MET A 1 -35.75 -24.00 -10.97
CA MET A 1 -34.98 -23.02 -11.77
C MET A 1 -33.99 -22.35 -10.83
N ASN A 2 -32.69 -22.64 -10.98
CA ASN A 2 -31.66 -21.96 -10.19
C ASN A 2 -31.52 -20.53 -10.72
N LEU A 3 -31.84 -19.53 -9.89
CA LEU A 3 -31.49 -18.15 -10.21
C LEU A 3 -29.96 -18.05 -10.14
N ASN A 4 -29.32 -17.87 -11.30
CA ASN A 4 -27.92 -17.51 -11.37
C ASN A 4 -27.75 -16.12 -10.75
N TYR A 5 -27.36 -16.06 -9.48
CA TYR A 5 -27.10 -14.82 -8.77
C TYR A 5 -25.84 -14.17 -9.33
N LEU A 6 -26.01 -13.12 -10.13
CA LEU A 6 -24.91 -12.27 -10.58
C LEU A 6 -24.67 -11.18 -9.53
N PRO A 7 -23.44 -11.03 -9.02
CA PRO A 7 -23.12 -9.95 -8.09
C PRO A 7 -23.40 -8.58 -8.73
N SER A 8 -24.11 -7.70 -8.02
CA SER A 8 -24.37 -6.33 -8.46
C SER A 8 -23.18 -5.40 -8.32
N LYS A 9 -22.10 -5.88 -7.70
CA LYS A 9 -20.85 -5.16 -7.48
C LYS A 9 -19.68 -6.12 -7.65
N GLU A 10 -18.61 -5.61 -8.25
CA GLU A 10 -17.36 -6.36 -8.36
C GLU A 10 -16.82 -6.74 -6.96
N PRO A 11 -16.42 -8.01 -6.73
CA PRO A 11 -15.90 -8.44 -5.45
C PRO A 11 -14.55 -7.80 -5.16
N THR A 12 -14.32 -7.42 -3.90
CA THR A 12 -13.04 -6.89 -3.44
C THR A 12 -12.26 -7.99 -2.73
N ILE A 13 -11.00 -8.20 -3.12
CA ILE A 13 -10.09 -9.15 -2.48
C ILE A 13 -8.99 -8.37 -1.75
N LYS A 14 -8.62 -8.81 -0.54
CA LYS A 14 -7.45 -8.30 0.18
C LYS A 14 -6.37 -9.37 0.16
N VAL A 15 -5.20 -9.02 -0.36
CA VAL A 15 -4.04 -9.92 -0.45
C VAL A 15 -2.94 -9.40 0.46
N GLY A 16 -2.49 -10.24 1.40
CA GLY A 16 -1.34 -9.91 2.25
C GLY A 16 -0.05 -9.99 1.45
N ILE A 17 0.60 -8.84 1.23
CA ILE A 17 1.85 -8.73 0.46
C ILE A 17 3.07 -8.89 1.39
N VAL A 18 3.09 -8.13 2.49
CA VAL A 18 4.11 -8.23 3.54
C VAL A 18 3.47 -8.90 4.74
N LEU A 19 4.07 -9.99 5.19
CA LEU A 19 3.56 -10.81 6.29
C LEU A 19 4.44 -10.63 7.54
N PRO A 20 3.90 -10.89 8.75
CA PRO A 20 4.67 -10.81 9.98
C PRO A 20 5.96 -11.66 9.97
N ILE A 21 5.94 -12.80 9.27
CA ILE A 21 7.10 -13.70 9.13
C ILE A 21 8.26 -13.08 8.35
N ASP A 22 7.99 -12.08 7.51
CA ASP A 22 9.01 -11.37 6.74
C ASP A 22 9.86 -10.45 7.64
N LYS A 23 9.40 -10.19 8.88
CA LYS A 23 10.08 -9.34 9.88
C LYS A 23 10.48 -7.96 9.35
N MET A 24 9.72 -7.44 8.40
CA MET A 24 9.92 -6.10 7.84
C MET A 24 9.30 -5.05 8.76
N SER A 25 10.12 -4.10 9.24
CA SER A 25 9.66 -2.96 10.05
C SER A 25 9.44 -1.69 9.23
N LYS A 26 9.84 -1.69 7.96
CA LYS A 26 9.80 -0.53 7.07
C LYS A 26 9.47 -0.96 5.65
N VAL A 27 8.66 -0.16 4.95
CA VAL A 27 8.43 -0.27 3.51
C VAL A 27 8.67 1.10 2.87
N ASP A 28 9.56 1.12 1.88
CA ASP A 28 9.77 2.29 1.02
C ASP A 28 8.83 2.19 -0.19
N ILE A 29 8.19 3.30 -0.54
CA ILE A 29 7.13 3.37 -1.55
C ILE A 29 7.51 4.42 -2.58
N VAL A 30 7.29 4.13 -3.86
CA VAL A 30 7.44 5.08 -4.96
C VAL A 30 6.13 5.17 -5.73
N LEU A 31 5.54 6.37 -5.78
CA LEU A 31 4.36 6.66 -6.59
C LEU A 31 4.79 6.95 -8.03
N SER A 32 4.04 6.43 -9.01
CA SER A 32 4.35 6.67 -10.42
C SER A 32 4.16 8.14 -10.82
N ASP A 33 3.10 8.76 -10.31
CA ASP A 33 2.74 10.17 -10.47
C ASP A 33 2.17 10.72 -9.16
N ASN A 34 2.69 11.84 -8.64
CA ASN A 34 2.41 12.28 -7.27
C ASN A 34 1.00 12.84 -7.10
N ASP A 35 0.48 13.46 -8.14
CA ASP A 35 -0.82 14.14 -8.11
C ASP A 35 -1.97 13.16 -8.35
N SER A 36 -1.67 11.92 -8.70
CA SER A 36 -2.64 10.86 -8.96
C SER A 36 -3.02 10.03 -7.73
N PHE A 37 -2.51 10.36 -6.53
CA PHE A 37 -2.80 9.59 -5.30
C PHE A 37 -3.28 10.46 -4.13
N GLU A 38 -4.15 9.85 -3.34
CA GLU A 38 -4.57 10.32 -2.02
C GLU A 38 -4.01 9.38 -0.94
N ILE A 39 -3.61 9.99 0.18
CA ILE A 39 -3.27 9.26 1.41
C ILE A 39 -4.36 9.52 2.44
N GLU A 40 -4.85 8.46 3.07
CA GLU A 40 -5.83 8.52 4.15
C GLU A 40 -5.23 7.83 5.37
N THR A 41 -5.13 8.56 6.47
CA THR A 41 -4.81 7.99 7.79
C THR A 41 -6.10 7.81 8.59
N ALA A 42 -6.03 7.18 9.76
CA ALA A 42 -7.22 7.07 10.63
C ALA A 42 -7.76 8.45 11.09
N GLU A 43 -6.90 9.47 11.10
CA GLU A 43 -7.21 10.81 11.63
C GLU A 43 -7.49 11.83 10.52
N LYS A 44 -6.87 11.67 9.35
CA LYS A 44 -6.85 12.73 8.33
C LYS A 44 -6.77 12.19 6.90
N LEU A 45 -7.52 12.84 6.01
CA LEU A 45 -7.37 12.68 4.57
C LEU A 45 -6.39 13.73 4.01
N TYR A 46 -5.49 13.26 3.13
CA TYR A 46 -4.54 14.07 2.38
C TYR A 46 -4.93 14.00 0.88
N PRO A 47 -5.78 14.93 0.40
CA PRO A 47 -6.54 14.85 -0.87
C PRO A 47 -5.69 15.01 -2.15
N SER A 48 -4.42 15.36 -2.04
CA SER A 48 -3.42 15.20 -3.11
C SER A 48 -2.04 15.29 -2.48
N CYS A 49 -1.19 14.29 -2.74
CA CYS A 49 0.18 14.28 -2.24
C CYS A 49 1.07 15.17 -3.10
N LYS A 50 0.78 16.49 -3.15
CA LYS A 50 1.58 17.45 -3.90
C LYS A 50 3.07 17.24 -3.58
N ASN A 51 3.81 16.69 -4.54
CA ASN A 51 5.25 16.47 -4.53
C ASN A 51 5.85 15.33 -3.67
N LEU A 52 5.07 14.40 -3.12
CA LEU A 52 5.65 13.23 -2.40
C LEU A 52 5.75 12.00 -3.29
N LYS A 53 6.83 11.92 -4.09
CA LYS A 53 7.09 10.76 -4.96
C LYS A 53 7.55 9.52 -4.21
N LYS A 54 8.27 9.74 -3.11
CA LYS A 54 8.85 8.69 -2.27
C LYS A 54 8.25 8.84 -0.89
N LEU A 55 7.81 7.73 -0.33
CA LEU A 55 7.25 7.65 1.00
C LEU A 55 7.93 6.52 1.76
N SER A 56 8.01 6.66 3.08
CA SER A 56 8.54 5.64 3.96
C SER A 56 7.57 5.40 5.11
N ILE A 57 7.01 4.19 5.17
CA ILE A 57 6.16 3.77 6.29
C ILE A 57 6.97 2.85 7.20
N MET A 58 7.04 3.19 8.48
CA MET A 58 7.74 2.43 9.51
C MET A 58 6.78 1.99 10.61
N ILE A 59 6.90 0.74 11.06
CA ILE A 59 6.21 0.22 12.23
C ILE A 59 6.97 0.69 13.49
N THR A 60 6.32 1.48 14.34
CA THR A 60 6.81 1.91 15.66
C THR A 60 5.89 1.37 16.75
N GLU A 61 6.28 1.38 18.03
CA GLU A 61 5.39 0.92 19.12
C GLU A 61 4.02 1.63 19.11
N SER A 62 4.01 2.92 18.82
CA SER A 62 2.84 3.79 18.79
C SER A 62 1.95 3.68 17.55
N GLY A 63 2.40 3.06 16.46
CA GLY A 63 1.66 3.13 15.20
C GLY A 63 2.50 2.85 13.96
N LEU A 64 1.94 3.21 12.81
CA LEU A 64 2.62 3.38 11.55
C LEU A 64 3.05 4.84 11.44
N LYS A 65 4.37 5.06 11.38
CA LYS A 65 4.95 6.38 11.16
C LYS A 65 5.13 6.61 9.66
N LEU A 66 4.65 7.75 9.17
CA LEU A 66 4.90 8.24 7.82
C LEU A 66 5.69 9.54 7.93
N ASP A 67 6.98 9.46 7.65
CA ASP A 67 7.94 10.55 7.91
C ASP A 67 7.60 11.79 7.10
N GLU A 68 7.21 11.62 5.84
CA GLU A 68 6.98 12.71 4.89
C GLU A 68 5.76 13.58 5.25
N LEU A 69 4.81 13.03 6.01
CA LEU A 69 3.65 13.76 6.53
C LEU A 69 3.75 14.04 8.03
N SER A 70 4.88 13.68 8.66
CA SER A 70 5.12 13.82 10.09
C SER A 70 3.95 13.31 10.94
N CYS A 71 3.38 12.17 10.55
CA CYS A 71 2.22 11.59 11.22
C CYS A 71 2.49 10.17 11.72
N ILE A 72 1.74 9.79 12.76
CA ILE A 72 1.68 8.44 13.30
C ILE A 72 0.20 8.05 13.30
N SER A 73 -0.13 6.91 12.71
CA SER A 73 -1.51 6.41 12.65
C SER A 73 -1.55 4.89 12.75
N THR A 74 -2.66 4.31 13.19
CA THR A 74 -2.86 2.85 13.19
C THR A 74 -3.14 2.29 11.80
N LYS A 75 -3.54 3.15 10.86
CA LYS A 75 -3.86 2.78 9.48
C LYS A 75 -3.38 3.85 8.52
N ILE A 76 -2.78 3.41 7.42
CA ILE A 76 -2.43 4.28 6.29
C ILE A 76 -2.93 3.61 5.01
N SER A 77 -3.78 4.30 4.28
CA SER A 77 -4.31 3.88 2.98
C SER A 77 -3.73 4.79 1.91
N ILE A 78 -3.19 4.21 0.84
CA ILE A 78 -2.78 4.95 -0.37
C ILE A 78 -3.70 4.50 -1.49
N LYS A 79 -4.42 5.43 -2.11
CA LYS A 79 -5.38 5.13 -3.18
C LYS A 79 -5.14 6.03 -4.39
N PRO A 80 -5.19 5.48 -5.62
CA PRO A 80 -5.20 6.31 -6.82
C PRO A 80 -6.53 7.06 -6.90
N ILE A 81 -6.49 8.32 -7.32
CA ILE A 81 -7.68 9.12 -7.64
C ILE A 81 -8.04 9.08 -9.12
N ILE A 82 -7.09 8.71 -9.98
CA ILE A 82 -7.28 8.55 -11.42
C ILE A 82 -6.94 7.12 -11.80
N ALA A 83 -7.85 6.45 -12.52
CA ALA A 83 -7.61 5.14 -13.09
C ALA A 83 -6.83 5.29 -14.40
N SER A 84 -5.57 4.85 -14.41
CA SER A 84 -4.71 4.83 -15.60
C SER A 84 -3.71 3.69 -15.47
N GLU A 85 -3.32 3.10 -16.60
CA GLU A 85 -2.28 2.06 -16.64
C GLU A 85 -0.92 2.58 -16.14
N ASN A 86 -0.71 3.90 -16.23
CA ASN A 86 0.49 4.58 -15.75
C ASN A 86 0.41 5.00 -14.26
N THR A 87 -0.71 4.74 -13.59
CA THR A 87 -0.92 5.06 -12.17
C THR A 87 -0.73 3.81 -11.32
N PHE A 88 0.48 3.64 -10.77
CA PHE A 88 0.85 2.49 -9.95
C PHE A 88 1.68 2.89 -8.74
N ILE A 89 1.59 2.08 -7.69
CA ILE A 89 2.37 2.20 -6.47
C ILE A 89 3.47 1.14 -6.54
N THR A 90 4.72 1.53 -6.38
CA THR A 90 5.84 0.59 -6.26
C THR A 90 6.22 0.41 -4.80
N LEU A 91 6.11 -0.80 -4.27
CA LEU A 91 6.71 -1.13 -2.97
C LEU A 91 8.13 -1.66 -3.22
N LYS A 92 9.11 -1.08 -2.53
CA LYS A 92 10.52 -1.41 -2.69
C LYS A 92 10.95 -2.50 -1.73
N ASN A 93 11.89 -3.34 -2.19
CA ASN A 93 12.58 -4.32 -1.34
C ASN A 93 11.66 -5.30 -0.58
N ILE A 94 10.53 -5.67 -1.17
CA ILE A 94 9.61 -6.65 -0.60
C ILE A 94 10.25 -8.02 -0.60
N ILE A 95 10.16 -8.73 0.53
CA ILE A 95 10.64 -10.10 0.65
C ILE A 95 9.69 -11.03 -0.09
N ALA A 96 10.20 -11.70 -1.11
CA ALA A 96 9.49 -12.71 -1.88
C ALA A 96 10.22 -14.06 -1.82
N GLY A 97 9.47 -15.15 -1.99
CA GLY A 97 9.96 -16.51 -1.83
C GLY A 97 9.83 -17.04 -0.41
N ARG A 98 10.21 -18.30 -0.21
CA ARG A 98 10.22 -18.99 1.09
C ARG A 98 11.51 -19.80 1.20
N GLY A 99 12.14 -19.79 2.38
CA GLY A 99 13.39 -20.50 2.63
C GLY A 99 14.64 -19.75 2.15
N PHE A 100 15.78 -20.05 2.77
CA PHE A 100 17.05 -19.33 2.59
C PHE A 100 17.51 -19.25 1.13
N HIS A 101 17.28 -20.30 0.34
CA HIS A 101 17.77 -20.39 -1.04
C HIS A 101 16.90 -19.68 -2.08
N TRP A 102 15.67 -19.28 -1.75
CA TRP A 102 14.74 -18.64 -2.69
C TRP A 102 14.23 -17.29 -2.23
N GLN A 103 14.62 -16.85 -1.03
CA GLN A 103 14.26 -15.53 -0.52
C GLN A 103 15.02 -14.45 -1.29
N LYS A 104 14.28 -13.52 -1.91
CA LYS A 104 14.84 -12.35 -2.61
C LYS A 104 14.11 -11.09 -2.20
N LYS A 105 14.80 -9.96 -2.29
CA LYS A 105 14.18 -8.64 -2.22
C LYS A 105 13.84 -8.19 -3.63
N ILE A 106 12.58 -7.89 -3.87
CA ILE A 106 12.07 -7.45 -5.17
C ILE A 106 11.29 -6.14 -5.03
N ASP A 107 11.22 -5.40 -6.12
CA ASP A 107 10.30 -4.28 -6.25
C ASP A 107 9.01 -4.77 -6.90
N VAL A 108 7.87 -4.42 -6.32
CA VAL A 108 6.55 -4.85 -6.78
C VAL A 108 5.69 -3.66 -7.11
N LYS A 109 4.98 -3.72 -8.24
CA LYS A 109 4.06 -2.67 -8.70
C LYS A 109 2.63 -3.13 -8.49
N TYR A 110 1.79 -2.23 -7.98
CA TYR A 110 0.37 -2.47 -7.77
C TYR A 110 -0.44 -1.31 -8.32
N TRP A 111 -1.53 -1.68 -8.98
CA TRP A 111 -2.58 -0.78 -9.43
C TRP A 111 -3.72 -0.87 -8.42
N GLY A 112 -4.22 0.27 -7.96
CA GLY A 112 -5.29 0.32 -6.96
C GLY A 112 -4.81 0.66 -5.55
N LYS A 113 -5.68 0.35 -4.58
CA LYS A 113 -5.52 0.77 -3.18
C LYS A 113 -4.61 -0.18 -2.42
N ILE A 114 -3.68 0.38 -1.64
CA ILE A 114 -2.86 -0.36 -0.67
C ILE A 114 -3.20 0.12 0.73
N ASP A 115 -3.39 -0.84 1.64
CA ASP A 115 -3.64 -0.60 3.06
C ASP A 115 -2.46 -1.11 3.90
N PHE A 116 -1.99 -0.27 4.82
CA PHE A 116 -1.07 -0.63 5.90
C PHE A 116 -1.84 -0.56 7.21
N LEU A 117 -1.69 -1.59 8.03
CA LEU A 117 -2.41 -1.76 9.29
C LEU A 117 -1.42 -2.18 10.37
N LYS A 118 -1.56 -1.63 11.58
CA LYS A 118 -0.85 -2.07 12.78
C LYS A 118 -1.84 -2.30 13.91
#